data_AF-A0A7W1RX09-F1
#
_entry.id   AF-A0A7W1RX09-F1
#
_cell.length_a   1.000
_cell.length_b   1.000
_cell.length_c   1.000
_cell.angle_alpha   90.00
_cell.angle_beta   90.00
_cell.angle_gamma   90.00
#
_symmetry.space_group_name_H-M   'P 1'
#
loop_
_entity.id
_entity.type
_entity.pdbx_description
1 polymer ?
#
loop_
_entity_poly.entity_id
_entity_poly.type
_entity_poly.pdbx_seq_one_letter_code
_entity_poly.pdbx_strand_id
1 'polypeptide(L)'
;ALGREATVARGLESLAWLGDECGLSNGSLRLPGHRGRHRSEAAPGTGDEQPLDASAFVEAELAAFTVTGDPAHGARARRAFEWFLGRNHLGRPLYDFATGGCSDGLEADDINQNEGAESTLAFHRAQLLLDAAGLPRVVRAATRARSAA
;
A
#
# COMPACT_ATOMS: atom_id res chain seq x y z
N ALA A 1 4.35 21.17 -7.13
CA ALA A 1 4.97 20.26 -8.12
C ALA A 1 5.84 21.08 -9.09
N LEU A 2 6.94 20.53 -9.62
CA LEU A 2 7.93 21.24 -10.47
C LEU A 2 7.40 21.66 -11.87
N GLY A 3 6.08 21.69 -12.10
CA GLY A 3 5.47 22.09 -13.37
C GLY A 3 5.76 21.20 -14.57
N ARG A 4 6.25 19.96 -14.36
CA ARG A 4 6.62 19.03 -15.44
C ARG A 4 5.52 17.99 -15.69
N GLU A 5 4.56 18.35 -16.53
CA GLU A 5 3.39 17.50 -16.85
C GLU A 5 3.78 16.12 -17.37
N ALA A 6 4.77 16.04 -18.26
CA ALA A 6 5.25 14.76 -18.80
C ALA A 6 5.80 13.81 -17.72
N THR A 7 6.47 14.35 -16.69
CA THR A 7 6.98 13.56 -15.56
C THR A 7 5.84 13.06 -14.67
N VAL A 8 4.83 13.91 -14.43
CA VAL A 8 3.61 13.52 -13.70
C VAL A 8 2.89 12.39 -14.43
N ALA A 9 2.64 12.55 -15.73
CA ALA A 9 1.97 11.54 -16.54
C ALA A 9 2.70 10.19 -16.48
N ARG A 10 4.03 10.18 -16.62
CA ARG A 10 4.84 8.97 -16.54
C ARG A 10 4.79 8.32 -15.16
N GLY A 11 4.80 9.11 -14.10
CA GLY A 11 4.68 8.62 -12.72
C GLY A 11 3.33 7.95 -12.47
N LEU A 12 2.25 8.57 -12.92
CA LEU A 12 0.89 8.00 -12.82
C LEU A 12 0.75 6.71 -13.64
N GLU A 13 1.28 6.67 -14.86
CA GLU A 13 1.30 5.48 -15.71
C GLU A 13 2.06 4.33 -15.04
N SER A 14 3.23 4.62 -14.46
CA SER A 14 4.07 3.63 -13.78
C SER A 14 3.43 3.12 -12.49
N LEU A 15 2.79 4.00 -11.72
CA LEU A 15 2.05 3.63 -10.50
C LEU A 15 0.85 2.76 -10.84
N ALA A 16 0.09 3.11 -11.88
CA ALA A 16 -1.05 2.30 -12.33
C ALA A 16 -0.61 0.90 -12.75
N TRP A 17 0.43 0.81 -13.60
CA TRP A 17 1.00 -0.46 -14.02
C TRP A 17 1.46 -1.30 -12.82
N LEU A 18 2.27 -0.74 -11.91
CA LEU A 18 2.77 -1.47 -10.75
C LEU A 18 1.64 -1.91 -9.82
N GLY A 19 0.63 -1.04 -9.62
CA GLY A 19 -0.57 -1.35 -8.85
C GLY A 19 -1.33 -2.54 -9.43
N ASP A 20 -1.47 -2.63 -10.75
CA ASP A 20 -2.12 -3.76 -11.42
C ASP A 20 -1.31 -5.06 -11.25
N GLU A 21 0.02 -5.01 -11.40
CA GLU A 21 0.92 -6.16 -11.17
C GLU A 21 0.85 -6.68 -9.73
N CYS A 22 0.59 -5.81 -8.76
CA CYS A 22 0.49 -6.15 -7.34
C CYS A 22 -0.95 -6.46 -6.89
N GLY A 23 -1.93 -6.37 -7.79
CA GLY A 23 -3.33 -6.53 -7.44
C GLY A 23 -3.89 -5.43 -6.54
N LEU A 24 -3.29 -4.24 -6.51
CA LEU A 24 -3.76 -3.13 -5.68
C LEU A 24 -5.18 -2.69 -6.04
N SER A 25 -5.63 -2.92 -7.27
CA SER A 25 -7.01 -2.67 -7.69
C SER A 25 -7.98 -3.79 -7.28
N ASN A 26 -7.47 -4.99 -6.98
CA ASN A 26 -8.23 -6.19 -6.63
C ASN A 26 -8.06 -6.55 -5.14
N GLY A 27 -8.81 -7.55 -4.65
CA GLY A 27 -9.13 -7.70 -3.23
C GLY A 27 -7.95 -7.79 -2.25
N SER A 28 -6.81 -8.37 -2.65
CA SER A 28 -5.63 -8.55 -1.78
C SER A 28 -4.40 -8.00 -2.46
N LEU A 29 -3.70 -7.08 -1.80
CA LEU A 29 -2.41 -6.59 -2.27
C LEU A 29 -1.37 -7.70 -2.09
N ARG A 30 -0.58 -7.93 -3.14
CA ARG A 30 0.62 -8.77 -3.09
C ARG A 30 1.80 -7.97 -3.61
N LEU A 31 2.77 -7.69 -2.74
CA LEU A 31 3.91 -6.85 -3.06
C LEU A 31 4.99 -7.63 -3.84
N PRO A 32 5.88 -6.95 -4.57
CA PRO A 32 7.06 -7.60 -5.12
C PRO A 32 7.91 -8.18 -4.01
N GLY A 33 8.25 -9.47 -4.10
CA GLY A 33 9.16 -10.09 -3.14
C GLY A 33 10.61 -9.67 -3.38
N HIS A 34 11.45 -9.73 -2.35
CA HIS A 34 12.85 -9.30 -2.41
C HIS A 34 13.71 -10.01 -3.47
N ARG A 35 13.28 -11.19 -3.96
CA ARG A 35 13.99 -11.92 -5.03
C ARG A 35 13.64 -11.40 -6.42
N GLY A 36 12.66 -10.52 -6.51
CA GLY A 36 12.17 -9.97 -7.76
C GLY A 36 11.53 -11.03 -8.65
N ARG A 37 11.53 -10.72 -9.95
CA ARG A 37 11.09 -11.65 -11.00
C ARG A 37 11.75 -11.33 -12.34
N HIS A 38 11.86 -12.34 -13.19
CA HIS A 38 12.12 -12.17 -14.61
C HIS A 38 10.83 -11.81 -15.37
N ARG A 39 10.99 -11.24 -16.58
CA ARG A 39 9.83 -10.85 -17.43
C ARG A 39 8.95 -12.03 -17.84
N SER A 40 9.49 -13.23 -17.88
CA SER A 40 8.76 -14.47 -18.19
C SER A 40 7.98 -15.03 -16.99
N GLU A 41 8.19 -14.47 -15.80
CA GLU A 41 7.58 -14.94 -14.55
C GLU A 41 6.35 -14.13 -14.18
N ALA A 42 5.40 -14.79 -13.53
CA ALA A 42 4.18 -14.15 -13.07
C ALA A 42 4.46 -13.04 -12.06
N ALA A 43 3.63 -11.99 -12.11
CA ALA A 43 3.64 -10.93 -11.12
C ALA A 43 3.07 -11.42 -9.78
N PRO A 44 3.47 -10.79 -8.65
CA PRO A 44 4.47 -9.74 -8.50
C PRO A 44 5.91 -10.28 -8.34
N GLY A 45 6.10 -11.60 -8.34
CA GLY A 45 7.39 -12.27 -8.12
C GLY A 45 7.42 -13.11 -6.84
N THR A 46 8.62 -13.57 -6.47
CA THR A 46 8.83 -14.47 -5.32
C THR A 46 9.69 -13.83 -4.24
N GLY A 47 9.70 -14.45 -3.06
CA GLY A 47 10.40 -13.94 -1.88
C GLY A 47 9.48 -13.09 -1.01
N ASP A 48 10.09 -12.52 0.02
CA ASP A 48 9.37 -11.88 1.10
C ASP A 48 8.91 -10.49 0.71
N GLU A 49 7.65 -10.19 0.99
CA GLU A 49 7.06 -8.88 0.82
C GLU A 49 7.49 -7.97 1.98
N GLN A 50 7.80 -6.71 1.68
CA GLN A 50 8.44 -5.81 2.65
C GLN A 50 7.48 -4.68 3.10
N PRO A 51 7.43 -4.36 4.41
CA PRO A 51 6.74 -3.17 4.96
C PRO A 51 6.99 -1.86 4.20
N LEU A 52 8.21 -1.67 3.70
CA LEU A 52 8.61 -0.48 2.95
C LEU A 52 7.81 -0.30 1.67
N ASP A 53 7.53 -1.39 0.95
CA ASP A 53 6.81 -1.35 -0.31
C ASP A 53 5.33 -1.00 -0.08
N ALA A 54 4.71 -1.54 0.99
CA ALA A 54 3.37 -1.14 1.41
C ALA A 54 3.32 0.35 1.76
N SER A 55 4.28 0.84 2.56
CA SER A 55 4.37 2.27 2.89
C SER A 55 4.58 3.14 1.66
N ALA A 56 5.40 2.70 0.70
CA ALA A 56 5.66 3.41 -0.55
C ALA A 56 4.40 3.51 -1.41
N PHE A 57 3.59 2.44 -1.49
CA PHE A 57 2.29 2.49 -2.17
C PHE A 57 1.33 3.50 -1.53
N VAL A 58 1.26 3.54 -0.19
CA VAL A 58 0.44 4.54 0.53
C VAL A 58 0.88 5.96 0.15
N GLU A 59 2.18 6.24 0.20
CA GLU A 59 2.74 7.54 -0.11
C GLU A 59 2.53 7.93 -1.58
N ALA A 60 2.78 7.01 -2.52
CA ALA A 60 2.65 7.24 -3.94
C ALA A 60 1.18 7.50 -4.36
N GLU A 61 0.24 6.73 -3.82
CA GLU A 61 -1.19 6.93 -4.08
C GLU A 61 -1.69 8.25 -3.48
N LEU A 62 -1.24 8.63 -2.28
CA LEU A 62 -1.58 9.95 -1.72
C LEU A 62 -0.97 11.12 -2.51
N ALA A 63 0.25 10.95 -3.01
CA ALA A 63 0.87 11.93 -3.89
C ALA A 63 0.09 12.05 -5.21
N ALA A 64 -0.34 10.93 -5.79
CA ALA A 64 -1.16 10.91 -6.98
C ALA A 64 -2.52 11.58 -6.73
N PHE A 65 -3.19 11.29 -5.60
CA PHE A 65 -4.41 11.99 -5.19
C PHE A 65 -4.22 13.50 -5.12
N THR A 66 -3.12 13.97 -4.56
CA THR A 66 -2.82 15.40 -4.43
C THR A 66 -2.71 16.10 -5.79
N VAL A 67 -2.22 15.39 -6.80
CA VAL A 67 -2.01 15.95 -8.15
C VAL A 67 -3.25 15.82 -9.03
N THR A 68 -3.98 14.71 -8.94
CA THR A 68 -5.11 14.42 -9.83
C THR A 68 -6.47 14.80 -9.24
N GLY A 69 -6.59 14.84 -7.91
CA GLY A 69 -7.87 14.98 -7.21
C GLY A 69 -8.78 13.74 -7.28
N ASP A 70 -8.34 12.64 -7.91
CA ASP A 70 -9.18 11.45 -8.10
C ASP A 70 -9.24 10.61 -6.80
N PRO A 71 -10.43 10.49 -6.17
CA PRO A 71 -10.59 9.77 -4.90
C PRO A 71 -10.25 8.28 -4.97
N ALA A 72 -10.16 7.67 -6.17
CA ALA A 72 -9.71 6.29 -6.32
C ALA A 72 -8.29 6.07 -5.77
N HIS A 73 -7.42 7.08 -5.88
CA HIS A 73 -6.08 7.03 -5.29
C HIS A 73 -6.16 6.93 -3.75
N GLY A 74 -7.05 7.68 -3.10
CA GLY A 74 -7.26 7.58 -1.66
C GLY A 74 -7.75 6.19 -1.22
N ALA A 75 -8.60 5.55 -2.02
CA ALA A 75 -9.04 4.18 -1.77
C ALA A 75 -7.89 3.15 -1.93
N ARG A 76 -7.03 3.33 -2.94
CA ARG A 76 -5.84 2.49 -3.14
C ARG A 76 -4.80 2.70 -2.03
N ALA A 77 -4.57 3.93 -1.60
CA ALA A 77 -3.72 4.23 -0.44
C ALA A 77 -4.22 3.51 0.83
N ARG A 78 -5.53 3.56 1.11
CA ARG A 78 -6.12 2.82 2.23
C ARG A 78 -5.89 1.31 2.08
N ARG A 79 -6.08 0.76 0.89
CA ARG A 79 -5.90 -0.68 0.63
C ARG A 79 -4.45 -1.12 0.82
N ALA A 80 -3.50 -0.32 0.37
CA ALA A 80 -2.09 -0.58 0.60
C ALA A 80 -1.76 -0.62 2.09
N PHE A 81 -2.33 0.28 2.89
CA PHE A 81 -2.16 0.25 4.34
C PHE A 81 -2.83 -0.97 5.01
N GLU A 82 -3.95 -1.44 4.50
CA GLU A 82 -4.63 -2.63 5.05
C GLU A 82 -3.79 -3.91 4.88
N TRP A 83 -2.76 -3.92 4.04
CA TRP A 83 -1.77 -5.01 3.96
C TRP A 83 -1.08 -5.25 5.31
N PHE A 84 -0.71 -4.19 6.04
CA PHE A 84 -0.14 -4.30 7.39
C PHE A 84 -1.12 -4.92 8.39
N LEU A 85 -2.42 -4.78 8.14
CA LEU A 85 -3.51 -5.22 9.02
C LEU A 85 -4.07 -6.59 8.63
N GLY A 86 -3.45 -7.28 7.67
CA GLY A 86 -3.84 -8.63 7.26
C GLY A 86 -4.63 -8.71 5.96
N ARG A 87 -4.85 -7.62 5.22
CA ARG A 87 -5.35 -7.71 3.83
C ARG A 87 -4.18 -8.01 2.87
N ASN A 88 -3.54 -9.14 3.10
CA ASN A 88 -2.40 -9.69 2.38
C ASN A 88 -2.63 -11.19 2.10
N HIS A 89 -1.71 -11.87 1.41
CA HIS A 89 -1.93 -13.27 1.00
C HIS A 89 -2.03 -14.26 2.16
N LEU A 90 -1.47 -13.96 3.33
CA LEU A 90 -1.60 -14.83 4.51
C LEU A 90 -2.83 -14.51 5.37
N GLY A 91 -3.52 -13.39 5.13
CA GLY A 91 -4.64 -12.98 5.96
C GLY A 91 -4.24 -12.59 7.39
N ARG A 92 -2.96 -12.29 7.64
CA ARG A 92 -2.39 -12.10 8.98
C ARG A 92 -1.77 -10.71 9.12
N PRO A 93 -2.00 -9.99 10.23
CA PRO A 93 -1.40 -8.68 10.43
C PRO A 93 0.11 -8.79 10.65
N LEU A 94 0.86 -7.84 10.08
CA LEU A 94 2.26 -7.60 10.41
C LEU A 94 2.41 -6.62 11.58
N TYR A 95 1.41 -5.74 11.78
CA TYR A 95 1.38 -4.86 12.95
C TYR A 95 1.01 -5.63 14.22
N ASP A 96 1.85 -5.52 15.24
CA ASP A 96 1.56 -6.04 16.57
C ASP A 96 0.83 -4.97 17.40
N PHE A 97 -0.43 -5.25 17.72
CA PHE A 97 -1.29 -4.36 18.51
C PHE A 97 -0.89 -4.28 20.00
N ALA A 98 -0.10 -5.23 20.51
CA ALA A 98 0.37 -5.24 21.89
C ALA A 98 1.64 -4.41 22.07
N THR A 99 2.57 -4.46 21.12
CA THR A 99 3.87 -3.75 21.20
C THR A 99 3.86 -2.42 20.43
N GLY A 100 3.02 -2.31 19.39
CA GLY A 100 3.07 -1.23 18.42
C GLY A 100 4.18 -1.40 17.37
N GLY A 101 4.84 -2.57 17.33
CA GLY A 101 5.83 -2.94 16.34
C GLY A 101 5.23 -3.40 15.01
N CYS A 102 6.07 -3.56 14.01
CA CYS A 102 5.71 -4.18 12.74
C CYS A 102 6.74 -5.26 12.40
N SER A 103 6.25 -6.44 12.06
CA SER A 103 7.06 -7.53 11.52
C SER A 103 7.82 -7.12 10.25
N ASP A 104 9.05 -7.62 10.10
CA ASP A 104 10.00 -7.22 9.05
C ASP A 104 9.66 -7.72 7.65
N GLY A 105 8.79 -8.71 7.52
CA GLY A 105 8.41 -9.23 6.23
C GLY A 105 7.30 -10.26 6.28
N LEU A 106 6.63 -10.41 5.13
CA LEU A 106 5.64 -11.45 4.89
C LEU A 106 6.25 -12.45 3.91
N GLU A 107 6.57 -13.64 4.42
CA GLU A 107 7.14 -14.73 3.64
C GLU A 107 6.04 -15.46 2.86
N ALA A 108 6.41 -16.51 2.12
CA ALA A 108 5.45 -17.30 1.35
C ALA A 108 4.36 -17.92 2.24
N ASP A 109 4.74 -18.45 3.41
CA ASP A 109 3.86 -19.23 4.29
C ASP A 109 3.88 -18.75 5.75
N ASP A 110 4.73 -17.78 6.12
CA ASP A 110 4.82 -17.24 7.48
C ASP A 110 5.14 -15.74 7.53
N ILE A 111 5.15 -15.19 8.75
CA ILE A 111 5.56 -13.82 9.05
C ILE A 111 6.93 -13.85 9.72
N ASN A 112 7.86 -13.03 9.22
CA ASN A 112 9.10 -12.77 9.94
C ASN A 112 8.80 -11.93 11.19
N GLN A 113 8.81 -12.59 12.35
CA GLN A 113 8.41 -12.00 13.64
C GLN A 113 9.37 -10.93 14.18
N ASN A 114 10.50 -10.68 13.51
CA ASN A 114 11.39 -9.59 13.90
C ASN A 114 10.68 -8.26 13.73
N GLU A 115 10.75 -7.40 14.75
CA GLU A 115 10.17 -6.06 14.73
C GLU A 115 11.26 -5.00 14.66
N GLY A 116 11.89 -4.89 13.50
CA GLY A 116 12.93 -3.91 13.24
C GLY A 116 12.42 -2.46 13.31
N ALA A 117 13.35 -1.52 13.48
CA ALA A 117 13.02 -0.10 13.45
C ALA A 117 12.46 0.34 12.08
N GLU A 118 12.97 -0.23 11.00
CA GLU A 118 12.59 0.15 9.63
C GLU A 118 11.14 -0.22 9.30
N SER A 119 10.75 -1.46 9.57
CA SER A 119 9.39 -1.97 9.39
C SER A 119 8.39 -1.23 10.29
N THR A 120 8.75 -1.03 11.56
CA THR A 120 7.94 -0.28 12.52
C THR A 120 7.73 1.17 12.06
N LEU A 121 8.79 1.86 11.62
CA LEU A 121 8.67 3.22 11.09
C LEU A 121 7.87 3.27 9.77
N ALA A 122 7.98 2.26 8.91
CA ALA A 122 7.20 2.16 7.68
C ALA A 122 5.69 2.11 7.98
N PHE A 123 5.27 1.28 8.95
CA PHE A 123 3.88 1.23 9.39
C PHE A 123 3.40 2.59 9.90
N HIS A 124 4.12 3.18 10.87
CA HIS A 124 3.70 4.43 11.51
C HIS A 124 3.70 5.61 10.53
N ARG A 125 4.68 5.67 9.60
CA ARG A 125 4.69 6.65 8.52
C ARG A 125 3.44 6.53 7.65
N ALA A 126 3.11 5.32 7.20
CA ALA A 126 1.93 5.09 6.37
C ALA A 126 0.63 5.47 7.09
N GLN A 127 0.51 5.15 8.38
CA GLN A 127 -0.62 5.54 9.22
C GLN A 127 -0.75 7.07 9.31
N LEU A 128 0.33 7.76 9.66
CA LEU A 128 0.36 9.22 9.79
C LEU A 128 0.00 9.92 8.48
N LEU A 129 0.48 9.42 7.34
CA LEU A 129 0.16 9.97 6.02
C LEU A 129 -1.34 9.86 5.71
N LEU A 130 -1.96 8.70 5.99
CA LEU A 130 -3.40 8.52 5.79
C LEU A 130 -4.25 9.41 6.71
N ASP A 131 -3.81 9.58 7.96
CA ASP A 131 -4.49 10.45 8.92
C ASP A 131 -4.37 11.92 8.51
N ALA A 132 -3.18 12.36 8.09
CA ALA A 132 -2.92 13.71 7.59
C ALA A 132 -3.71 14.02 6.31
N ALA A 133 -3.90 13.04 5.42
CA ALA A 133 -4.72 13.18 4.22
C ALA A 133 -6.24 13.31 4.51
N GLY A 134 -6.68 13.12 5.77
CA GLY A 134 -8.08 13.22 6.14
C GLY A 134 -8.96 12.11 5.56
N LEU A 135 -8.36 11.04 5.00
CA LEU A 135 -9.08 9.92 4.39
C LEU A 135 -10.04 9.21 5.36
N PRO A 136 -9.80 9.10 6.68
CA PRO A 136 -10.80 8.59 7.61
C PRO A 136 -12.14 9.36 7.56
N ARG A 137 -12.14 10.66 7.22
CA ARG A 137 -13.37 11.46 7.03
C ARG A 137 -13.98 11.30 5.64
N VAL A 138 -13.15 11.29 4.59
CA VAL A 138 -13.61 11.23 3.19
C VAL A 138 -14.22 9.86 2.85
N VAL A 139 -13.59 8.76 3.28
CA VAL A 139 -14.08 7.40 3.03
C VAL A 139 -15.39 7.15 3.79
N ARG A 140 -15.49 7.57 5.06
CA ARG A 140 -16.74 7.46 5.84
C ARG A 140 -17.91 8.22 5.20
N ALA A 141 -17.65 9.34 4.54
CA ALA A 141 -18.67 10.09 3.81
C ALA A 141 -19.13 9.35 2.54
N ALA A 142 -18.21 8.79 1.77
CA ALA A 142 -18.51 8.05 0.54
C ALA A 142 -19.28 6.73 0.79
N THR A 143 -18.93 5.99 1.85
CA THR A 143 -19.65 4.76 2.23
C THR A 143 -21.08 5.05 2.67
N ARG A 144 -21.31 6.13 3.44
CA ARG A 144 -22.67 6.57 3.81
C ARG A 144 -23.53 6.95 2.62
N ALA A 145 -22.95 7.59 1.60
CA ALA A 145 -23.69 7.96 0.39
C ALA A 145 -24.13 6.75 -0.44
N ARG A 146 -23.32 5.68 -0.49
CA ARG A 146 -23.68 4.42 -1.19
C ARG A 146 -24.71 3.56 -0.46
N SER A 147 -24.81 3.65 0.87
CA SER A 147 -25.82 2.92 1.64
C SER A 147 -27.18 3.63 1.70
N ALA A 148 -27.26 4.87 1.21
CA ALA A 148 -28.47 5.70 1.20
C ALA A 148 -29.12 5.82 -0.20
N ALA A 149 -28.58 5.12 -1.19
CA ALA A 149 -29.10 5.01 -2.56
C ALA A 149 -29.58 3.56 -2.81
#